data_AF-A0AAV2SQX1-F1
#
_entry.id   AF-A0AAV2SQX1-F1
#
_cell.length_a   1.000
_cell.length_b   1.000
_cell.length_c   1.000
_cell.angle_alpha   90.00
_cell.angle_beta   90.00
_cell.angle_gamma   90.00
#
_symmetry.space_group_name_H-M   'P 1'
#
loop_
_entity.id
_entity.type
_entity.pdbx_description
1 polymer ?
#
loop_
_entity_poly.entity_id
_entity_poly.type
_entity_poly.pdbx_seq_one_letter_code
_entity_poly.pdbx_strand_id
1 'polypeptide(L)'
;NFSYSDKEGIESAWHPRRGRNCTVPAINLRGPKRYQTMRNASFSVRGPSLFNALPASIRNMTGCSVDSFKSSLDKYLSTVPDEPQIRGYTSIRRAETNSLLQMTQLATSQTNPVGRDSQ
;
A
#
# COMPACT_ATOMS: atom_id res chain seq x y z
N ASN A 1 -12.08 -28.00 2.18
CA ASN A 1 -11.38 -27.19 3.21
C ASN A 1 -11.57 -25.70 2.93
N PHE A 2 -12.74 -25.17 3.28
CA PHE A 2 -13.07 -23.73 3.23
C PHE A 2 -13.16 -23.23 4.67
N SER A 3 -12.01 -23.02 5.29
CA SER A 3 -11.91 -22.42 6.63
C SER A 3 -10.94 -21.25 6.53
N TYR A 4 -11.41 -20.18 5.90
CA TYR A 4 -10.98 -18.85 6.30
C TYR A 4 -12.27 -18.14 6.62
N SER A 5 -12.56 -18.03 7.92
CA SER A 5 -13.55 -17.08 8.41
C SER A 5 -13.16 -15.73 7.81
N ASP A 6 -14.07 -15.16 7.02
CA ASP A 6 -14.05 -13.74 6.72
C ASP A 6 -14.21 -13.08 8.09
N LYS A 7 -13.10 -12.84 8.77
CA LYS A 7 -13.13 -12.10 10.03
C LYS A 7 -13.72 -10.75 9.69
N GLU A 8 -14.86 -10.45 10.27
CA GLU A 8 -15.64 -9.26 9.95
C GLU A 8 -14.90 -8.02 10.46
N GLY A 9 -13.96 -7.49 9.68
CA GLY A 9 -13.26 -6.25 10.01
C GLY A 9 -11.82 -6.16 9.49
N ILE A 10 -11.25 -4.96 9.62
CA ILE A 10 -9.83 -4.72 9.38
C ILE A 10 -9.06 -5.03 10.67
N GLU A 11 -8.23 -6.06 10.64
CA GLU A 11 -7.33 -6.40 11.75
C GLU A 11 -5.93 -5.84 11.51
N SER A 12 -5.28 -5.37 12.58
CA SER A 12 -3.87 -4.97 12.54
C SER A 12 -2.98 -6.00 13.25
N ALA A 13 -1.78 -6.19 12.73
CA ALA A 13 -0.74 -7.08 13.25
C ALA A 13 0.58 -6.32 13.34
N TRP A 14 1.42 -6.68 14.30
CA TRP A 14 2.74 -6.08 14.47
C TRP A 14 3.84 -7.04 14.01
N HIS A 15 4.87 -6.52 13.34
CA HIS A 15 6.03 -7.30 12.91
C HIS A 15 7.39 -6.65 13.28
N PRO A 16 8.38 -7.40 13.82
CA PRO A 16 9.69 -6.92 14.28
C PRO A 16 10.37 -5.89 13.40
N ARG A 17 10.46 -6.23 12.11
CA ARG A 17 11.21 -5.44 11.14
C ARG A 17 10.35 -4.47 10.33
N ARG A 18 9.02 -4.63 10.33
CA ARG A 18 8.12 -3.93 9.40
C ARG A 18 7.16 -2.97 10.12
N GLY A 19 7.01 -3.10 11.44
CA GLY A 19 6.05 -2.34 12.23
C GLY A 19 4.62 -2.86 12.08
N ARG A 20 3.65 -1.96 12.27
CA ARG A 20 2.21 -2.21 12.22
C ARG A 20 1.71 -2.38 10.78
N ASN A 21 1.11 -3.52 10.47
CA ASN A 21 0.47 -3.82 9.19
C ASN A 21 -1.00 -4.19 9.42
N CYS A 22 -1.82 -4.08 8.39
CA CYS A 22 -3.17 -4.64 8.37
C CYS A 22 -3.18 -6.00 7.67
N THR A 23 -3.96 -6.93 8.18
CA THR A 23 -4.15 -8.24 7.55
C THR A 23 -5.01 -8.08 6.29
N VAL A 24 -4.51 -8.54 5.14
CA VAL A 24 -5.27 -8.54 3.88
C VAL A 24 -5.97 -9.90 3.75
N PRO A 25 -7.31 -9.96 3.63
CA PRO A 25 -8.04 -11.21 3.46
C PRO A 25 -7.60 -11.96 2.20
N ALA A 26 -7.43 -13.27 2.30
CA ALA A 26 -7.14 -14.11 1.15
C ALA A 26 -8.36 -14.18 0.21
N ILE A 27 -8.11 -14.21 -1.09
CA ILE A 27 -9.15 -14.32 -2.10
C ILE A 27 -9.18 -15.75 -2.62
N ASN A 28 -10.39 -16.31 -2.73
CA ASN A 28 -10.57 -17.63 -3.30
C ASN A 28 -10.26 -17.63 -4.81
N LEU A 29 -9.05 -18.08 -5.15
CA LEU A 29 -8.55 -18.16 -6.53
C LEU A 29 -9.24 -19.23 -7.38
N ARG A 30 -9.96 -20.18 -6.76
CA ARG A 30 -10.73 -21.22 -7.46
C ARG A 30 -12.10 -20.75 -7.92
N GLY A 31 -12.57 -19.60 -7.42
CA GLY A 31 -13.86 -19.02 -7.80
C GLY A 31 -13.82 -18.33 -9.17
N PRO A 32 -14.98 -17.99 -9.76
CA PRO A 32 -15.01 -17.26 -11.03
C PRO A 32 -14.30 -15.91 -10.96
N LYS A 33 -13.57 -15.53 -12.02
CA LYS A 33 -12.77 -14.29 -12.08
C LYS A 33 -13.55 -13.04 -11.68
N ARG A 34 -14.83 -12.92 -12.07
CA ARG A 34 -15.68 -11.78 -11.71
C ARG A 34 -15.78 -11.56 -10.18
N TYR A 35 -15.90 -12.64 -9.41
CA TYR A 35 -15.99 -12.54 -7.95
C TYR A 35 -14.64 -12.20 -7.35
N GLN A 36 -13.54 -12.74 -7.91
CA GLN A 36 -12.19 -12.35 -7.49
C GLN A 36 -11.95 -10.86 -7.74
N THR A 37 -12.38 -10.33 -8.88
CA THR A 37 -12.28 -8.89 -9.19
C THR A 37 -13.09 -8.05 -8.20
N MET A 38 -14.36 -8.41 -7.94
CA MET A 38 -15.20 -7.70 -6.97
C MET A 38 -14.60 -7.76 -5.55
N ARG A 39 -14.06 -8.91 -5.14
CA ARG A 39 -13.40 -9.07 -3.85
C ARG A 39 -12.13 -8.23 -3.76
N ASN A 40 -11.30 -8.21 -4.81
CA ASN A 40 -10.10 -7.36 -4.90
C ASN A 40 -10.41 -5.86 -4.92
N ALA A 41 -11.61 -5.47 -5.35
CA ALA A 41 -12.07 -4.08 -5.36
C ALA A 41 -12.74 -3.67 -4.04
N SER A 42 -13.02 -4.61 -3.13
CA SER A 42 -13.70 -4.31 -1.87
C SER A 42 -12.79 -3.55 -0.91
N PHE A 43 -13.41 -2.75 -0.03
CA PHE A 43 -12.68 -1.99 0.98
C PHE A 43 -11.86 -2.89 1.92
N SER A 44 -12.38 -4.06 2.28
CA SER A 44 -11.70 -5.03 3.16
C SER A 44 -10.40 -5.57 2.57
N VAL A 45 -10.20 -5.49 1.25
CA VAL A 45 -8.93 -5.84 0.59
C VAL A 45 -8.11 -4.58 0.29
N ARG A 46 -8.72 -3.56 -0.32
CA ARG A 46 -8.03 -2.35 -0.76
C ARG A 46 -7.53 -1.48 0.38
N GLY A 47 -8.32 -1.30 1.44
CA GLY A 47 -7.96 -0.48 2.60
C GLY A 47 -6.69 -0.99 3.28
N PRO A 48 -6.65 -2.26 3.74
CA PRO A 48 -5.45 -2.86 4.31
C PRO A 48 -4.25 -2.83 3.37
N SER A 49 -4.46 -3.08 2.06
CA SER A 49 -3.39 -3.04 1.07
C SER A 49 -2.78 -1.63 0.92
N LEU A 50 -3.62 -0.59 0.88
CA LEU A 50 -3.18 0.81 0.81
C LEU A 50 -2.43 1.22 2.07
N PHE A 51 -2.97 0.89 3.25
CA PHE A 51 -2.29 1.19 4.51
C PHE A 51 -0.90 0.55 4.54
N ASN A 52 -0.79 -0.73 4.17
CA ASN A 52 0.48 -1.47 4.14
C ASN A 52 1.51 -0.93 3.14
N ALA A 53 1.07 -0.22 2.10
CA ALA A 53 1.95 0.43 1.14
C ALA A 53 2.61 1.71 1.68
N LEU A 54 2.15 2.23 2.83
CA LEU A 54 2.72 3.42 3.45
C LEU A 54 4.05 3.10 4.18
N PRO A 55 4.94 4.10 4.33
CA PRO A 55 6.15 3.96 5.12
C PRO A 55 5.87 3.56 6.57
N ALA A 56 6.80 2.80 7.17
CA ALA A 56 6.69 2.36 8.55
C ALA A 56 6.60 3.54 9.54
N SER A 57 7.26 4.66 9.25
CA SER A 57 7.20 5.89 10.06
C SER A 57 5.77 6.42 10.22
N ILE A 58 4.99 6.43 9.13
CA ILE A 58 3.60 6.87 9.12
C ILE A 58 2.70 5.78 9.70
N ARG A 59 2.91 4.52 9.29
CA ARG A 59 2.12 3.38 9.81
C ARG A 59 2.28 3.18 11.29
N ASN A 60 3.38 3.58 11.92
CA ASN A 60 3.61 3.38 13.36
C ASN A 60 3.25 4.59 14.21
N MET A 61 2.70 5.67 13.63
CA MET A 61 2.24 6.82 14.41
C MET A 61 1.14 6.40 15.39
N THR A 62 1.34 6.71 16.68
CA THR A 62 0.41 6.45 17.78
C THR A 62 0.39 7.64 18.73
N GLY A 63 -0.74 7.87 19.41
CA GLY A 63 -0.87 9.00 20.34
C GLY A 63 -0.82 10.38 19.67
N CYS A 64 -0.95 10.45 18.34
CA CYS A 64 -1.00 11.69 17.57
C CYS A 64 -2.44 12.11 17.28
N SER A 65 -2.65 13.41 17.05
CA SER A 65 -3.93 13.90 16.52
C SER A 65 -4.15 13.39 15.09
N VAL A 66 -5.42 13.39 14.66
CA VAL A 66 -5.78 13.08 13.27
C VAL A 66 -5.10 14.04 12.30
N ASP A 67 -4.99 15.32 12.64
CA ASP A 67 -4.35 16.32 11.78
C ASP A 67 -2.85 16.08 11.64
N SER A 68 -2.16 15.69 12.72
CA SER A 68 -0.74 15.34 12.66
C SER A 68 -0.49 14.14 11.72
N PHE A 69 -1.38 13.15 11.78
CA PHE A 69 -1.33 12.00 10.87
C PHE A 69 -1.58 12.43 9.42
N LYS A 70 -2.63 13.23 9.17
CA LYS A 70 -2.94 13.77 7.83
C LYS A 70 -1.76 14.55 7.26
N SER A 71 -1.19 15.49 8.00
CA SER A 71 -0.05 16.28 7.53
C SER A 71 1.18 15.43 7.19
N SER A 72 1.44 14.38 7.98
CA SER A 72 2.54 13.43 7.70
C SER A 72 2.26 12.60 6.45
N LEU A 73 1.01 12.18 6.26
CA LEU A 73 0.55 11.48 5.08
C LEU A 73 0.64 12.37 3.83
N ASP A 74 0.14 13.60 3.89
CA ASP A 74 0.18 14.57 2.78
C ASP A 74 1.62 14.85 2.34
N LYS A 75 2.53 15.02 3.31
CA LYS A 75 3.97 15.19 3.02
C LYS A 75 4.58 13.98 2.32
N TYR A 76 4.12 12.76 2.61
CA TYR A 76 4.57 11.58 1.89
C TYR A 76 3.94 11.49 0.50
N LEU A 77 2.63 11.74 0.40
CA LEU A 77 1.92 11.67 -0.87
C LEU A 77 2.43 12.70 -1.88
N SER A 78 2.92 13.86 -1.43
CA SER A 78 3.58 14.84 -2.32
C SER A 78 4.89 14.34 -2.95
N THR A 79 5.49 13.26 -2.42
CA THR A 79 6.66 12.60 -3.01
C THR A 79 6.30 11.53 -4.04
N VAL A 80 5.02 11.14 -4.10
CA VAL A 80 4.51 10.17 -5.06
C VAL A 80 4.17 10.95 -6.35
N PRO A 81 4.73 10.59 -7.51
CA PRO A 81 4.38 11.26 -8.76
C PRO A 81 2.89 11.10 -9.07
N ASP A 82 2.20 12.21 -9.37
CA ASP A 82 0.80 12.18 -9.83
C ASP A 82 0.77 12.35 -11.35
N GLU A 83 0.97 11.24 -12.05
CA GLU A 83 1.05 11.19 -13.52
C GLU A 83 -0.11 10.36 -14.07
N PRO A 84 -1.29 10.98 -14.31
CA PRO A 84 -2.42 10.24 -14.83
C PRO A 84 -2.10 9.66 -16.20
N GLN A 85 -2.16 8.33 -16.30
CA GLN A 85 -2.00 7.60 -17.55
C GLN A 85 -2.90 8.12 -18.68
N ILE A 86 -2.27 8.50 -19.79
CA ILE A 86 -2.95 8.85 -21.04
C ILE A 86 -3.26 7.56 -21.80
N ARG A 87 -4.53 7.33 -22.14
CA ARG A 87 -4.94 6.17 -22.95
C ARG A 87 -4.22 6.18 -24.30
N GLY A 88 -3.62 5.05 -24.67
CA GLY A 88 -2.86 4.89 -25.93
C GLY A 88 -1.37 5.20 -25.83
N TYR A 89 -0.90 5.83 -24.75
CA TYR A 89 0.52 6.14 -24.52
C TYR A 89 1.11 5.24 -23.43
N THR A 90 1.08 3.93 -23.65
CA THR A 90 1.51 2.94 -22.65
C THR A 90 3.02 2.72 -22.62
N SER A 91 3.76 3.12 -23.66
CA SER A 91 5.21 2.93 -23.77
C SER A 91 6.02 3.87 -22.87
N ILE A 92 5.46 5.00 -22.48
CA ILE A 92 6.15 6.07 -21.72
C ILE A 92 5.72 6.14 -20.25
N ARG A 93 4.80 5.28 -19.81
CA ARG A 93 4.29 5.28 -18.43
C ARG A 93 5.35 4.74 -17.47
N ARG A 94 5.45 5.35 -16.28
CA ARG A 94 6.35 4.88 -15.22
C ARG A 94 5.79 3.72 -14.40
N ALA A 95 4.47 3.57 -14.37
CA ALA A 95 3.78 2.50 -13.65
C ALA A 95 2.63 1.91 -14.49
N GLU A 96 2.21 0.69 -14.13
CA GLU A 96 1.14 -0.05 -14.82
C GLU A 96 -0.25 0.55 -14.60
N THR A 97 -0.48 1.27 -13.50
CA THR A 97 -1.74 1.96 -13.14
C THR A 97 -1.46 3.20 -12.31
N ASN A 98 -2.40 4.15 -12.27
CA ASN A 98 -2.37 5.32 -11.38
C ASN A 98 -2.70 4.97 -9.90
N SER A 99 -2.57 3.72 -9.49
CA SER A 99 -2.87 3.32 -8.12
C SER A 99 -1.68 3.62 -7.21
N LEU A 100 -1.93 4.18 -6.02
CA LEU A 100 -0.90 4.37 -5.00
C LEU A 100 -0.12 3.08 -4.71
N LEU A 101 -0.74 1.89 -4.79
CA LEU A 101 -0.04 0.62 -4.60
C LEU A 101 1.15 0.41 -5.56
N GLN A 102 1.11 1.02 -6.73
CA GLN A 102 2.17 0.94 -7.73
C GLN A 102 3.01 2.22 -7.78
N MET A 103 2.38 3.39 -7.67
CA MET A 103 3.08 4.67 -7.70
C MET A 103 4.00 4.89 -6.50
N THR A 104 3.71 4.28 -5.33
CA THR A 104 4.58 4.41 -4.15
C THR A 104 5.96 3.78 -4.34
N GLN A 105 6.13 2.86 -5.28
CA GLN A 105 7.46 2.31 -5.65
C GLN A 105 8.32 3.35 -6.37
N LEU A 106 7.69 4.35 -7.00
CA LEU A 106 8.33 5.47 -7.68
C LEU A 106 8.48 6.69 -6.78
N ALA A 107 7.96 6.63 -5.55
CA ALA A 107 8.12 7.72 -4.60
C ALA A 107 9.61 7.91 -4.32
N THR A 108 10.09 9.15 -4.45
CA THR A 108 11.48 9.50 -4.16
C THR A 108 11.69 9.55 -2.65
N SER A 109 11.63 8.40 -1.97
CA SER A 109 11.98 8.30 -0.56
C SER A 109 13.47 7.98 -0.47
N GLN A 110 14.26 9.00 -0.11
CA GLN A 110 15.68 8.96 0.25
C GLN A 110 16.31 7.57 0.23
N THR A 111 16.97 7.23 -0.87
CA THR A 111 18.09 6.30 -0.83
C THR A 111 19.08 6.88 0.17
N ASN A 112 19.18 6.27 1.37
CA ASN A 112 20.41 6.37 2.15
C ASN A 112 21.58 6.15 1.18
N PRO A 113 22.57 7.05 1.10
CA PRO A 113 23.78 6.74 0.35
C PRO A 113 24.38 5.52 1.04
N VAL A 114 24.29 4.36 0.38
CA VAL A 114 25.09 3.19 0.79
C VAL A 114 26.53 3.63 0.60
N GLY A 115 27.18 3.95 1.72
CA GLY A 115 28.62 4.13 1.79
C GLY A 115 29.27 2.92 1.14
N ARG A 116 29.92 3.14 0.01
CA ARG A 116 30.97 2.24 -0.45
C ARG A 116 32.17 2.55 0.43
N ASP A 117 32.18 1.97 1.62
CA ASP A 117 33.38 1.93 2.43
C ASP A 117 34.28 0.81 1.93
N SER A 118 35.41 1.27 1.41
CA SER A 118 36.61 0.55 1.04
C SER A 118 37.09 -0.40 2.14
N GLN A 119 37.18 -1.69 1.83
CA GLN A 119 38.26 -2.61 2.24
C GLN A 119 38.43 -3.65 1.14
#